data_AF-A0A9E4B3H2-F1
#
_entry.id   AF-A0A9E4B3H2-F1
#
_cell.length_a   1.000
_cell.length_b   1.000
_cell.length_c   1.000
_cell.angle_alpha   90.00
_cell.angle_beta   90.00
_cell.angle_gamma   90.00
#
_symmetry.space_group_name_H-M   'P 1'
#
loop_
_entity.id
_entity.type
_entity.pdbx_description
1 polymer ?
#
loop_
_entity_poly.entity_id
_entity_poly.type
_entity_poly.pdbx_seq_one_letter_code
_entity_poly.pdbx_strand_id
1 'polypeptide(L)' 'MSDKSELWQRCQRQFKQRFDASEYDKWIKPLRADFRGDVLLISSTNGWAGRKVQDAFGED' A
#
# COMPACT_ATOMS: atom_id res chain seq x y z
N MET A 1 -17.95 0.63 -10.53
CA MET A 1 -16.47 0.69 -10.62
C MET A 1 -15.90 1.50 -9.45
N SER A 2 -16.28 1.21 -8.18
CA SER A 2 -15.97 2.10 -7.04
C SER A 2 -15.23 1.43 -5.89
N ASP A 3 -15.45 0.14 -5.65
CA ASP A 3 -14.93 -0.56 -4.47
C ASP A 3 -13.40 -0.73 -4.47
N LYS A 4 -12.82 -0.94 -5.65
CA LYS A 4 -11.38 -1.18 -5.80
C LYS A 4 -10.56 0.07 -5.47
N SER A 5 -10.93 1.22 -6.03
CA SER A 5 -10.28 2.49 -5.71
C SER A 5 -10.46 2.86 -4.23
N GLU A 6 -11.60 2.53 -3.63
CA GLU A 6 -11.85 2.78 -2.21
C GLU A 6 -11.00 1.89 -1.30
N LEU A 7 -10.81 0.61 -1.65
CA LEU A 7 -9.95 -0.32 -0.92
C LEU A 7 -8.52 0.23 -0.86
N TRP A 8 -7.97 0.65 -2.01
CA TRP A 8 -6.61 1.21 -2.04
C TRP A 8 -6.50 2.51 -1.22
N GLN A 9 -7.50 3.38 -1.28
CA GLN A 9 -7.54 4.59 -0.44
C GLN A 9 -7.62 4.26 1.06
N ARG A 10 -8.32 3.19 1.46
CA ARG A 10 -8.30 2.70 2.85
C ARG A 10 -6.92 2.19 3.24
N CYS A 11 -6.26 1.41 2.39
CA CYS A 11 -4.87 0.97 2.62
C CYS A 11 -3.92 2.16 2.77
N GLN A 12 -4.00 3.16 1.89
CA GLN A 12 -3.19 4.38 1.97
C GLN A 12 -3.41 5.15 3.26
N ARG A 13 -4.65 5.24 3.77
CA ARG A 13 -4.93 5.86 5.06
C ARG A 13 -4.29 5.09 6.22
N GLN A 14 -4.36 3.77 6.23
CA GLN A 14 -3.70 2.96 7.25
C GLN A 14 -2.18 3.10 7.19
N PHE A 15 -1.59 3.09 5.99
CA PHE A 15 -0.16 3.36 5.84
C PHE A 15 0.22 4.73 6.39
N LYS A 16 -0.56 5.78 6.10
CA LYS A 16 -0.29 7.12 6.60
C LYS A 16 -0.39 7.24 8.13
N GLN A 17 -1.14 6.36 8.79
CA GLN A 17 -1.21 6.29 10.25
C GLN A 17 -0.07 5.46 10.86
N ARG A 18 0.40 4.41 10.15
CA ARG A 18 1.42 3.48 10.65
C ARG A 18 2.85 3.92 10.32
N PHE A 19 3.03 4.68 9.25
CA PHE A 19 4.32 5.23 8.81
C PHE A 19 4.39 6.73 9.06
N ASP A 20 5.58 7.22 9.40
CA ASP A 20 5.86 8.64 9.45
C ASP A 20 5.59 9.31 8.10
N ALA A 21 5.16 10.57 8.11
CA ALA A 21 4.84 11.29 6.87
C ALA A 21 5.99 11.30 5.86
N SER A 22 7.24 11.34 6.35
CA SER A 22 8.45 11.30 5.52
C SER A 22 8.68 9.93 4.87
N GLU A 23 8.42 8.84 5.61
CA GLU A 23 8.53 7.48 5.08
C GLU A 23 7.39 7.16 4.12
N TYR A 24 6.17 7.62 4.44
CA TYR A 24 5.02 7.50 3.56
C TYR A 24 5.28 8.18 2.21
N ASP A 25 5.75 9.44 2.21
CA ASP A 25 5.96 10.19 0.96
C ASP A 25 7.10 9.61 0.12
N LYS A 26 8.17 9.13 0.76
CA LYS A 26 9.31 8.51 0.06
C LYS A 26 9.03 7.11 -0.46
N TRP A 27 8.30 6.30 0.30
CA TRP A 27 8.28 4.85 0.09
C TRP A 27 6.90 4.29 -0.25
N ILE A 28 5.84 4.86 0.31
CA ILE A 28 4.47 4.35 0.15
C ILE A 28 3.73 5.07 -0.98
N LYS A 29 3.85 6.40 -1.05
CA LYS A 29 3.24 7.23 -2.10
C LYS A 29 3.62 6.85 -3.53
N PRO A 30 4.89 6.48 -3.85
CA PRO A 30 5.24 6.04 -5.20
C PRO A 30 4.81 4.59 -5.53
N LEU A 31 4.25 3.84 -4.57
CA LEU A 31 3.77 2.49 -4.84
C LEU A 31 2.60 2.51 -5.83
N ARG A 32 2.60 1.53 -6.74
CA ARG A 32 1.50 1.34 -7.67
C ARG A 32 0.64 0.16 -7.24
N ALA A 33 -0.64 0.43 -7.09
CA ALA A 33 -1.66 -0.58 -6.88
C ALA A 33 -2.29 -0.98 -8.22
N ASP A 34 -2.32 -2.28 -8.51
CA ASP A 34 -2.99 -2.89 -9.66
C ASP A 34 -4.03 -3.89 -9.14
N PHE A 35 -5.23 -3.88 -9.71
CA PHE A 35 -6.28 -4.82 -9.31
C PHE A 35 -6.42 -5.92 -10.34
N ARG A 36 -6.08 -7.16 -9.97
CA ARG A 36 -6.27 -8.33 -10.84
C ARG A 36 -7.36 -9.23 -10.28
N GLY A 37 -8.54 -9.12 -10.89
CA GLY A 37 -9.74 -9.80 -10.39
C GLY A 37 -10.13 -9.24 -9.03
N ASP A 38 -10.01 -10.08 -8.00
CA ASP A 38 -10.28 -9.74 -6.60
C ASP A 38 -9.01 -9.44 -5.79
N VAL A 39 -7.84 -9.59 -6.41
CA VAL A 39 -6.54 -9.39 -5.75
C VAL A 39 -6.03 -7.97 -5.99
N LEU A 40 -5.63 -7.29 -4.91
CA LEU A 40 -4.87 -6.05 -4.95
C LEU A 40 -3.37 -6.36 -4.99
N LEU A 41 -2.72 -6.12 -6.12
CA LEU A 41 -1.28 -6.21 -6.30
C LEU A 41 -0.63 -4.86 -6.03
N ILE A 42 0.34 -4.83 -5.12
CA ILE A 42 1.11 -3.63 -4.82
C ILE A 42 2.52 -3.83 -5.39
N SER A 43 2.86 -3.04 -6.40
CA SER A 43 4.20 -3.00 -6.99
C SER A 43 5.02 -1.91 -6.32
N SER A 44 6.18 -2.30 -5.79
CA SER A 44 7.19 -1.37 -5.30
C SER A 44 8.44 -1.44 -6.17
N THR A 45 9.03 -0.28 -6.44
CA THR A 45 10.39 -0.16 -6.99
C THR A 45 11.47 -0.33 -5.92
N ASN A 46 11.11 -0.42 -4.64
CA ASN A 46 12.03 -0.64 -3.53
C ASN A 46 11.60 -1.85 -2.67
N GLY A 47 12.45 -2.87 -2.59
CA GLY A 47 12.20 -4.06 -1.79
C GLY A 47 11.95 -3.77 -0.30
N TRP A 48 12.53 -2.71 0.26
CA TRP A 48 12.26 -2.29 1.64
C TRP A 48 10.81 -1.84 1.83
N ALA A 49 10.29 -1.04 0.90
CA ALA A 49 8.92 -0.53 0.95
C ALA A 49 7.90 -1.65 0.75
N GLY A 50 8.17 -2.56 -0.20
CA GLY A 50 7.36 -3.77 -0.40
C GLY A 50 7.28 -4.62 0.86
N ARG A 51 8.42 -4.83 1.54
CA ARG A 51 8.46 -5.60 2.80
C ARG A 51 7.72 -4.92 3.93
N LYS A 52 7.82 -3.60 4.06
CA LYS A 52 7.06 -2.81 5.06
C LYS A 52 5.54 -2.86 4.83
N VAL A 53 5.12 -2.85 3.57
CA VAL A 53 3.72 -3.03 3.20
C VAL A 53 3.24 -4.45 3.53
N GLN A 54 4.04 -5.47 3.19
CA GLN A 54 3.74 -6.85 3.57
C GLN A 54 3.67 -7.04 5.09
N ASP A 55 4.57 -6.44 5.86
CA ASP A 55 4.57 -6.49 7.32
C ASP A 55 3.31 -5.83 7.91
N ALA A 56 2.87 -4.71 7.34
CA ALA A 56 1.66 -4.01 7.78
C ALA A 56 0.35 -4.74 7.45
N PHE A 57 0.34 -5.67 6.48
CA PHE A 57 -0.85 -6.39 6.00
C PHE A 57 -0.77 -7.92 6.18
N GLY A 58 0.39 -8.44 6.57
CA GLY A 58 0.70 -9.86 6.66
C GLY A 58 0.63 -10.44 8.06
N GLU A 59 0.10 -9.67 9.03
CA GLU A 59 -0.28 -10.20 10.34
C GLU A 59 -1.73 -10.72 10.25
N ASP A 60 -1.86 -12.05 10.31
CA ASP A 60 -3.09 -12.81 10.59
C ASP A 60 -3.52 -12.61 12.05
#